data_AF-A7T5A7-F1
#
_entry.id   AF-A7T5A7-F1
#
_cell.length_a   1.000
_cell.length_b   1.000
_cell.length_c   1.000
_cell.angle_alpha   90.00
_cell.angle_beta   90.00
_cell.angle_gamma   90.00
#
_symmetry.space_group_name_H-M   'P 1'
#
loop_
_entity.id
_entity.type
_entity.pdbx_description
1 polymer ?
#
loop_
_entity_poly.entity_id
_entity_poly.type
_entity_poly.pdbx_seq_one_letter_code
_entity_poly.pdbx_strand_id
1 'polypeptide(L)'
;FSPGKAMCLYRFESNIPYTVFLEALFIGLPLNIIAFCYLSVFREVRRTNKVFTSANATRAELRAHVQETKITKTLGAVFLGYVSCWMPVSIIDYLDAANGKPIYHREVYMAYMFLIYISSMINPLIYGLASRAFRREYEMMIKGVICLRGC
;
A
#
# COMPACT_ATOMS: atom_id res chain seq x y z
N PHE A 1 9.97 -13.63 21.10
CA PHE A 1 9.36 -14.62 20.19
C PHE A 1 7.94 -14.93 20.65
N SER A 2 6.96 -14.80 19.76
CA SER A 2 5.56 -15.11 20.03
C SER A 2 5.20 -16.45 19.36
N PRO A 3 5.11 -17.56 20.12
CA PRO A 3 5.01 -18.91 19.54
C PRO A 3 3.74 -19.12 18.68
N GLY A 4 2.63 -18.46 19.02
CA GLY A 4 1.40 -18.52 18.22
C GLY A 4 1.48 -17.78 16.87
N LYS A 5 2.33 -16.75 16.77
CA LYS A 5 2.53 -15.92 15.57
C LYS A 5 3.83 -16.27 14.81
N ALA A 6 4.61 -17.25 15.29
CA ALA A 6 5.89 -17.72 14.74
C ALA A 6 6.92 -16.62 14.41
N MET A 7 6.84 -15.47 15.09
CA MET A 7 7.64 -14.29 14.79
C MET A 7 8.13 -13.57 16.05
N CYS A 8 9.20 -12.79 15.91
CA CYS A 8 9.68 -11.87 16.94
C CYS A 8 9.06 -10.49 16.73
N LEU A 9 7.81 -10.33 17.18
CA LEU A 9 7.15 -9.03 17.26
C LEU A 9 6.93 -8.60 18.71
N TYR A 10 6.69 -7.31 18.88
CA TYR A 10 6.16 -6.74 20.11
C TYR A 10 4.87 -7.48 20.52
N ARG A 11 4.72 -7.80 21.81
CA ARG A 11 3.48 -8.35 22.33
C ARG A 11 2.49 -7.21 22.53
N PHE A 12 1.63 -7.01 21.54
CA PHE A 12 0.61 -5.95 21.52
C PHE A 12 -0.35 -5.99 22.72
N GLU A 13 -0.47 -7.14 23.38
CA GLU A 13 -1.29 -7.35 24.58
C GLU A 13 -0.61 -6.83 25.88
N SER A 14 0.70 -6.55 25.84
CA SER A 14 1.46 -6.22 27.06
C SER A 14 1.26 -4.78 27.55
N ASN A 15 0.98 -3.84 26.64
CA ASN A 15 0.74 -2.44 26.97
C ASN A 15 -0.24 -1.83 25.96
N ILE A 16 -1.53 -1.93 26.28
CA ILE A 16 -2.63 -1.48 25.43
C ILE A 16 -2.48 -0.01 25.00
N PRO A 17 -2.22 0.98 25.89
CA PRO A 17 -2.11 2.37 25.45
C PRO A 17 -0.92 2.59 24.52
N TYR A 18 0.20 1.89 24.71
CA TYR A 18 1.33 1.96 23.78
C TYR A 18 1.01 1.32 22.42
N THR A 19 0.34 0.16 22.40
CA THR A 19 -0.14 -0.49 21.17
C THR A 19 -1.08 0.41 20.38
N VAL A 20 -2.10 0.99 21.04
CA VAL A 20 -3.06 1.90 20.41
C VAL A 20 -2.36 3.14 19.85
N PHE A 21 -1.38 3.67 20.58
CA PHE A 21 -0.58 4.80 20.11
C PHE A 21 0.23 4.45 18.86
N LEU A 22 0.89 3.29 18.83
CA LEU A 22 1.64 2.84 17.65
C LEU A 22 0.73 2.65 16.44
N GLU A 23 -0.40 1.95 16.59
CA GLU A 23 -1.37 1.75 15.52
C GLU A 23 -1.92 3.09 14.98
N ALA A 24 -2.27 4.01 15.88
CA ALA A 24 -2.76 5.33 15.50
C ALA A 24 -1.70 6.16 14.76
N LEU A 25 -0.44 6.12 15.19
CA LEU A 25 0.64 6.90 14.61
C LEU A 25 1.12 6.34 13.27
N PHE A 26 1.28 5.02 13.15
CA PHE A 26 1.88 4.37 11.98
C PHE A 26 0.87 3.93 10.93
N ILE A 27 -0.39 3.72 11.31
CA ILE A 27 -1.45 3.28 10.39
C ILE A 27 -2.53 4.34 10.32
N GLY A 28 -3.17 4.68 11.44
CA GLY A 28 -4.30 5.61 11.46
C GLY A 28 -4.00 6.97 10.81
N LEU A 29 -2.94 7.64 11.26
CA LEU A 29 -2.57 8.98 10.79
C LEU A 29 -2.14 8.98 9.31
N PRO A 30 -1.24 8.10 8.84
CA PRO A 30 -0.91 7.98 7.42
C PRO A 30 -2.13 7.67 6.55
N LEU A 31 -3.02 6.78 6.99
CA LEU A 31 -4.23 6.45 6.24
C LEU A 31 -5.12 7.67 6.02
N ASN A 32 -5.36 8.46 7.06
CA ASN A 32 -6.20 9.66 6.97
C ASN A 32 -5.57 10.75 6.09
N ILE A 33 -4.26 11.00 6.25
CA ILE A 33 -3.54 11.98 5.44
C ILE A 33 -3.59 11.58 3.97
N ILE A 34 -3.26 10.32 3.66
CA ILE A 34 -3.19 9.84 2.29
C ILE A 34 -4.59 9.82 1.66
N ALA A 35 -5.62 9.39 2.40
CA ALA A 35 -7.00 9.45 1.94
C ALA A 35 -7.42 10.90 1.61
N PHE A 36 -7.15 11.85 2.49
CA PHE A 36 -7.43 13.27 2.25
C PHE A 36 -6.71 13.80 1.01
N CYS A 37 -5.42 13.48 0.86
CA CYS A 37 -4.63 13.83 -0.31
C CYS A 37 -5.25 13.27 -1.59
N TYR A 38 -5.61 11.98 -1.63
CA TYR A 38 -6.22 11.38 -2.82
C TYR A 38 -7.60 11.93 -3.14
N LEU A 39 -8.43 12.21 -2.13
CA LEU A 39 -9.72 12.86 -2.34
C LEU A 39 -9.53 14.25 -2.96
N SER A 40 -8.54 15.00 -2.49
CA SER A 40 -8.20 16.32 -3.01
C SER A 40 -7.68 16.24 -4.46
N VAL A 41 -6.76 15.31 -4.74
CA VAL A 41 -6.26 15.09 -6.11
C VAL A 41 -7.38 14.62 -7.04
N PHE A 42 -8.24 13.71 -6.61
CA PHE A 42 -9.34 13.22 -7.44
C PHE A 42 -10.39 14.29 -7.71
N ARG A 43 -10.64 15.19 -6.73
CA ARG A 43 -11.46 16.39 -6.93
C ARG A 43 -10.84 17.32 -7.96
N GLU A 44 -9.54 17.57 -7.87
CA GLU A 44 -8.84 18.45 -8.82
C GLU A 44 -8.79 17.84 -10.22
N VAL A 45 -8.42 16.56 -10.36
CA VAL A 45 -8.46 15.84 -11.64
C VAL A 45 -9.85 15.92 -12.29
N ARG A 46 -10.94 15.78 -11.51
CA ARG A 46 -12.31 15.94 -12.02
C ARG A 46 -12.59 17.37 -12.47
N ARG A 47 -12.10 18.38 -11.74
CA ARG A 47 -12.24 19.79 -12.09
C ARG A 47 -11.48 20.10 -13.38
N THR A 48 -10.22 19.71 -13.45
CA THR A 48 -9.33 20.00 -14.58
C THR A 48 -9.75 19.23 -15.84
N ASN A 49 -10.25 17.99 -15.73
CA ASN A 49 -10.85 17.29 -16.89
C ASN A 49 -12.05 18.04 -17.49
N LYS A 50 -12.91 18.63 -16.66
CA LYS A 50 -14.06 19.42 -17.14
C LYS A 50 -13.60 20.68 -17.89
N VAL A 51 -12.57 21.34 -17.37
CA VAL A 51 -11.97 22.53 -18.00
C VAL A 51 -11.28 22.15 -19.31
N PHE A 52 -10.46 21.09 -19.33
CA PHE A 52 -9.77 20.62 -20.53
C PHE A 52 -10.70 20.10 -21.63
N THR A 53 -11.88 19.58 -21.28
CA THR A 53 -12.90 19.20 -22.27
C THR A 53 -13.60 20.43 -22.87
N SER A 54 -13.59 21.56 -22.17
CA SER A 54 -14.31 22.78 -22.55
C SER A 54 -13.40 23.88 -23.12
N ALA A 55 -12.08 23.77 -22.97
CA ALA A 55 -11.09 24.78 -23.36
C ALA A 55 -10.07 24.22 -24.38
N ASN A 56 -9.51 25.09 -25.23
CA ASN A 56 -8.46 24.76 -26.21
C ASN A 56 -7.09 24.54 -25.52
N ALA A 57 -6.96 23.48 -24.72
CA ALA A 57 -5.69 23.13 -24.12
C ALA A 57 -4.69 22.58 -25.13
N THR A 58 -3.41 22.89 -24.92
CA THR A 58 -2.34 22.42 -25.78
C THR A 58 -2.14 20.90 -25.63
N ARG A 59 -1.62 20.26 -26.69
CA ARG A 59 -1.29 18.83 -26.63
C ARG A 59 -0.24 18.50 -25.56
N ALA A 60 0.62 19.45 -25.19
CA ALA A 60 1.62 19.28 -24.15
C ALA A 60 0.98 19.22 -22.75
N GLU A 61 0.07 20.15 -22.44
CA GLU A 61 -0.66 20.20 -21.16
C GLU A 61 -1.51 18.93 -20.96
N LEU A 62 -2.21 18.48 -22.01
CA LEU A 62 -3.00 17.25 -21.94
C LEU A 62 -2.14 16.02 -21.64
N ARG A 63 -0.96 15.91 -22.27
CA ARG A 63 -0.01 14.80 -22.01
C ARG A 63 0.51 14.83 -20.58
N ALA A 64 0.87 16.01 -20.06
CA ALA A 64 1.33 16.17 -18.68
C ALA A 64 0.24 15.74 -17.69
N HIS A 65 -1.00 16.20 -17.86
CA HIS A 65 -2.13 15.83 -17.00
C HIS A 65 -2.44 14.32 -17.01
N VAL A 66 -2.39 13.67 -18.20
CA VAL A 66 -2.58 12.22 -18.31
C VAL A 66 -1.46 11.45 -17.58
N GLN A 67 -0.22 11.91 -17.69
CA GLN A 67 0.91 11.29 -17.02
C GLN A 67 0.80 11.43 -15.48
N GLU A 68 0.48 12.63 -14.99
CA GLU A 68 0.25 12.89 -13.56
C GLU A 68 -0.87 12.01 -13.02
N THR A 69 -2.03 11.99 -13.69
CA THR A 69 -3.17 11.14 -13.32
C THR A 69 -2.79 9.67 -13.24
N LYS A 70 -1.92 9.19 -14.14
CA LYS A 70 -1.46 7.79 -14.15
C LYS A 70 -0.54 7.49 -12.97
N ILE A 71 0.36 8.42 -12.62
CA ILE A 71 1.22 8.31 -11.45
C ILE A 71 0.35 8.27 -10.19
N THR A 72 -0.59 9.20 -10.04
CA THR A 72 -1.55 9.23 -8.93
C THR A 72 -2.33 7.92 -8.81
N LYS A 73 -2.87 7.39 -9.91
CA LYS A 73 -3.59 6.10 -9.90
C LYS A 73 -2.72 4.94 -9.44
N THR A 74 -1.46 4.93 -9.85
CA THR A 74 -0.49 3.91 -9.44
C THR A 74 -0.22 3.99 -7.94
N LEU A 75 0.09 5.19 -7.44
CA LEU A 75 0.30 5.41 -6.00
C LEU A 75 -0.98 5.09 -5.19
N GLY A 76 -2.16 5.36 -5.75
CA GLY A 76 -3.44 5.00 -5.13
C GLY A 76 -3.65 3.49 -5.04
N ALA A 77 -3.26 2.74 -6.07
CA ALA A 77 -3.28 1.28 -6.03
C ALA A 77 -2.32 0.73 -4.98
N VAL A 78 -1.10 1.28 -4.88
CA VAL A 78 -0.12 0.93 -3.83
C VAL A 78 -0.72 1.16 -2.44
N PHE A 79 -1.35 2.31 -2.23
CA PHE A 79 -2.02 2.62 -0.97
C PHE A 79 -3.16 1.65 -0.64
N LEU A 80 -4.01 1.31 -1.61
CA LEU A 80 -5.07 0.32 -1.42
C LEU A 80 -4.51 -1.07 -1.08
N GLY A 81 -3.41 -1.46 -1.71
CA GLY A 81 -2.68 -2.68 -1.37
C GLY A 81 -2.20 -2.67 0.08
N TYR A 82 -1.54 -1.59 0.50
CA TYR A 82 -1.11 -1.39 1.88
C TYR A 82 -2.29 -1.50 2.87
N VAL A 83 -3.39 -0.78 2.63
CA VAL A 83 -4.62 -0.83 3.45
C VAL A 83 -5.16 -2.26 3.54
N SER A 84 -5.25 -2.97 2.42
CA SER A 84 -5.83 -4.32 2.39
C SER A 84 -5.02 -5.34 3.20
N CYS A 85 -3.70 -5.15 3.30
CA CYS A 85 -2.84 -6.00 4.10
C CYS A 85 -2.85 -5.62 5.59
N TRP A 86 -2.85 -4.31 5.90
CA TRP A 86 -2.72 -3.83 7.28
C TRP A 86 -4.04 -3.74 8.04
N MET A 87 -5.16 -3.49 7.37
CA MET A 87 -6.48 -3.46 8.01
C MET A 87 -6.82 -4.75 8.78
N PRO A 88 -6.69 -5.96 8.21
CA PRO A 88 -6.94 -7.21 8.95
C PRO A 88 -5.95 -7.41 10.11
N VAL A 89 -4.69 -6.99 9.95
CA VAL A 89 -3.65 -7.04 11.00
C VAL A 89 -4.06 -6.17 12.19
N SER A 90 -4.39 -4.89 11.94
CA SER A 90 -4.85 -3.95 12.96
C SER A 90 -6.11 -4.46 13.69
N ILE A 91 -7.09 -5.02 12.96
CA ILE A 91 -8.31 -5.58 13.57
C ILE A 91 -7.95 -6.70 14.57
N ILE A 92 -7.07 -7.61 14.18
CA ILE A 92 -6.63 -8.71 15.05
C ILE A 92 -5.92 -8.15 16.29
N ASP A 93 -5.03 -7.17 16.14
CA ASP A 93 -4.31 -6.57 17.27
C ASP A 93 -5.24 -5.82 18.23
N TYR A 94 -6.23 -5.07 17.72
CA TYR A 94 -7.23 -4.42 18.56
C TYR A 94 -8.08 -5.42 19.35
N LEU A 95 -8.46 -6.54 18.72
CA LEU A 95 -9.27 -7.56 19.36
C LEU A 95 -8.47 -8.36 20.39
N ASP A 96 -7.22 -8.73 20.09
CA ASP A 96 -6.31 -9.34 21.06
C ASP A 96 -6.07 -8.39 22.26
N ALA A 97 -5.86 -7.09 22.00
CA ALA A 97 -5.66 -6.08 23.04
C ALA A 97 -6.92 -5.87 23.91
N ALA A 98 -8.11 -5.80 23.30
CA ALA A 98 -9.38 -5.65 24.02
C ALA A 98 -9.69 -6.85 24.92
N ASN A 99 -9.24 -8.04 24.54
CA ASN A 99 -9.39 -9.26 25.34
C ASN A 99 -8.21 -9.52 26.29
N GLY A 100 -7.12 -8.75 26.18
CA GLY A 100 -5.89 -8.92 26.96
C GLY A 100 -5.14 -10.23 26.69
N LYS A 101 -5.47 -10.94 25.61
CA LYS A 101 -4.87 -12.23 25.22
C LYS A 101 -5.15 -12.54 23.74
N PRO A 102 -4.38 -13.43 23.10
CA PRO A 102 -4.67 -13.88 21.76
C PRO A 102 -5.94 -14.74 21.77
N ILE A 103 -6.92 -14.40 20.94
CA ILE A 103 -8.24 -15.08 20.92
C ILE A 103 -8.48 -15.97 19.70
N TYR A 104 -7.64 -15.88 18.67
CA TYR A 104 -7.83 -16.61 17.42
C TYR A 104 -7.05 -17.93 17.34
N HIS A 105 -7.47 -18.79 16.41
CA HIS A 105 -6.72 -20.01 16.08
C HIS A 105 -5.41 -19.70 15.35
N ARG A 106 -4.45 -20.64 15.42
CA ARG A 106 -3.12 -20.53 14.81
C ARG A 106 -3.15 -20.13 13.33
N GLU A 107 -4.11 -20.63 12.55
CA GLU A 107 -4.22 -20.32 11.12
C GLU A 107 -4.45 -18.83 10.85
N VAL A 108 -5.20 -18.14 11.72
CA VAL A 108 -5.43 -16.70 11.62
C VAL A 108 -4.13 -15.93 11.86
N TYR A 109 -3.33 -16.37 12.83
CA TYR A 109 -2.03 -15.76 13.11
C TYR A 109 -0.98 -16.05 12.03
N MET A 110 -1.10 -17.19 11.33
CA MET A 110 -0.29 -17.45 10.14
C MET A 110 -0.68 -16.52 9.00
N ALA A 111 -1.98 -16.34 8.73
CA ALA A 111 -2.47 -15.40 7.73
C ALA A 111 -2.05 -13.94 8.06
N TYR A 112 -2.16 -13.54 9.33
CA TYR A 112 -1.65 -12.27 9.85
C TYR A 112 -0.17 -12.06 9.47
N MET A 113 0.67 -13.06 9.71
CA MET A 113 2.09 -12.99 9.38
C MET A 113 2.30 -12.84 7.87
N PHE A 114 1.60 -13.62 7.05
CA PHE A 114 1.67 -13.51 5.59
C PHE A 114 1.26 -12.11 5.10
N LEU A 115 0.19 -11.53 5.64
CA LEU A 115 -0.28 -10.21 5.26
C LEU A 115 0.75 -9.11 5.53
N ILE A 116 1.44 -9.19 6.68
CA ILE A 116 2.56 -8.28 6.99
C ILE A 116 3.64 -8.34 5.91
N TYR A 117 4.07 -9.54 5.50
CA TYR A 117 5.11 -9.69 4.47
C TYR A 117 4.63 -9.26 3.07
N ILE A 118 3.40 -9.62 2.71
CA ILE A 118 2.80 -9.29 1.41
C ILE A 118 2.65 -7.77 1.24
N SER A 119 2.43 -7.01 2.33
CA SER A 119 2.30 -5.55 2.29
C SER A 119 3.47 -4.83 1.60
N SER A 120 4.69 -5.33 1.76
CA SER A 120 5.88 -4.79 1.10
C SER A 120 6.09 -5.34 -0.31
N MET A 121 5.71 -6.61 -0.53
CA MET A 121 5.91 -7.32 -1.81
C MET A 121 4.93 -6.85 -2.90
N ILE A 122 3.73 -6.43 -2.51
CA ILE A 122 2.72 -5.89 -3.43
C ILE A 122 3.21 -4.64 -4.15
N ASN A 123 4.06 -3.81 -3.53
CA ASN A 123 4.45 -2.52 -4.08
C ASN A 123 5.20 -2.67 -5.42
N PRO A 124 6.31 -3.44 -5.52
CA PRO A 124 6.95 -3.76 -6.81
C PRO A 124 6.02 -4.33 -7.87
N LEU A 125 5.09 -5.22 -7.49
CA LEU A 125 4.13 -5.83 -8.41
C LEU A 125 3.18 -4.78 -9.00
N ILE A 126 2.63 -3.91 -8.15
CA ILE A 126 1.78 -2.80 -8.60
C ILE A 126 2.56 -1.86 -9.51
N TYR A 127 3.78 -1.48 -9.16
CA TYR A 127 4.61 -0.62 -10.02
C TYR A 127 4.88 -1.27 -11.38
N GLY A 128 5.24 -2.57 -11.41
CA GLY A 128 5.50 -3.31 -12.65
C GLY A 128 4.28 -3.45 -13.55
N LEU A 129 3.08 -3.60 -12.97
CA LEU A 129 1.83 -3.74 -13.73
C LEU A 129 1.24 -2.40 -14.17
N ALA A 130 1.29 -1.37 -13.30
CA ALA A 130 0.61 -0.10 -13.52
C ALA A 130 1.48 0.95 -14.25
N SER A 131 2.80 0.92 -14.07
CA SER A 131 3.72 1.89 -14.66
C SER A 131 4.51 1.29 -15.82
N ARG A 132 4.29 1.86 -17.02
CA ARG A 132 5.03 1.48 -18.24
C ARG A 132 6.53 1.75 -18.13
N ALA A 133 6.92 2.76 -17.34
CA ALA A 133 8.32 3.06 -17.08
C ALA A 133 8.96 1.93 -16.25
N PHE A 134 8.35 1.57 -15.12
CA PHE A 134 8.85 0.46 -14.28
C PHE A 134 8.82 -0.88 -15.01
N ARG A 135 7.78 -1.15 -15.81
CA ARG A 135 7.72 -2.38 -16.61
C ARG A 135 8.90 -2.50 -17.57
N ARG A 136 9.26 -1.41 -18.24
CA ARG A 136 10.40 -1.38 -19.18
C ARG A 136 11.72 -1.67 -18.45
N GLU A 137 11.94 -1.06 -17.29
CA GLU A 137 13.13 -1.32 -16.47
C GLU A 137 13.19 -2.77 -15.99
N TYR A 138 12.07 -3.35 -15.54
CA TYR A 138 12.00 -4.77 -15.17
C TYR A 138 12.26 -5.70 -16.34
N GLU A 139 11.68 -5.42 -17.52
CA GLU A 139 11.95 -6.19 -18.74
C GLU A 139 13.44 -6.14 -19.12
N MET A 140 14.09 -4.97 -18.97
CA MET A 140 15.53 -4.82 -19.22
C MET A 140 16.39 -5.58 -18.21
N MET A 141 16.07 -5.49 -16.91
CA MET A 141 16.77 -6.29 -15.88
C MET A 141 16.64 -7.79 -16.12
N ILE A 142 15.42 -8.28 -16.40
CA ILE A 142 15.18 -9.71 -16.63
C ILE A 142 15.95 -10.19 -17.87
N LYS A 143 15.94 -9.43 -18.97
CA LYS A 143 16.74 -9.74 -20.16
C LYS A 143 18.24 -9.73 -19.87
N GLY A 144 18.73 -8.78 -19.07
CA GLY A 144 20.12 -8.72 -18.65
C GLY A 144 20.55 -9.95 -17.84
N VAL A 145 19.72 -10.41 -16.88
CA VAL A 145 19.99 -11.62 -16.09
C VAL A 145 19.96 -12.88 -16.96
N ILE A 146 19.01 -12.98 -17.90
CA ILE A 146 18.94 -14.12 -18.83
C ILE A 146 20.16 -14.11 -19.77
N CYS A 147 20.58 -12.94 -20.25
CA CYS A 147 21.75 -12.81 -21.11
C CYS A 147 23.06 -13.15 -20.36
N LEU A 148 23.16 -12.81 -19.07
CA LEU A 148 24.30 -13.17 -18.20
C LEU A 148 24.34 -14.68 -17.87
N ARG A 149 23.22 -15.40 -17.97
CA ARG A 149 23.15 -16.86 -17.79
C ARG A 149 23.32 -17.66 -19.08
N GLY A 150 23.43 -17.00 -20.23
CA GLY A 150 23.51 -17.61 -21.56
C GLY A 150 24.82 -17.37 -22.32
N CYS A 151 25.84 -16.79 -21.69
CA CYS A 151 27.22 -16.70 -22.20
C CYS A 151 28.12 -17.71 -21.49
#